data_AF-A0A7V3IUA9-F1
#
_entry.id   AF-A0A7V3IUA9-F1
#
_cell.length_a   1.000
_cell.length_b   1.000
_cell.length_c   1.000
_cell.angle_alpha   90.00
_cell.angle_beta   90.00
_cell.angle_gamma   90.00
#
_symmetry.space_group_name_H-M   'P 1'
#
loop_
_entity.id
_entity.type
_entity.pdbx_description
1 polymer ?
#
loop_
_entity_poly.entity_id
_entity_poly.type
_entity_poly.pdbx_seq_one_letter_code
_entity_poly.pdbx_strand_id
1 'polypeptide(L)'
;MKNYSEIFKRIESSNPLPLLYEEGLNHQQVKEFNVVLFKPHFRNKDFFDKYPIEIFLDTWINFFSFRQKDQFKYTELILEFYNQCLDKDENYTLNTTIEYRNEVAEGLSKFWTFLNGEKKRDDFFELDDYLNYLLHSIGLVIEGSSKGLLKELFQLNKFLKGGTVLKETVAEYDLGVLVNFLES
;
A
#
# COMPACT_ATOMS: atom_id res chain seq x y z
N MET A 1 -32.27 -11.75 1.31
CA MET A 1 -31.14 -10.82 1.16
C MET A 1 -31.57 -9.72 0.20
N LYS A 2 -31.38 -8.43 0.53
CA LYS A 2 -31.54 -7.36 -0.47
C LYS A 2 -30.62 -7.66 -1.66
N ASN A 3 -31.09 -7.43 -2.88
CA ASN A 3 -30.27 -7.59 -4.07
C ASN A 3 -29.29 -6.41 -4.13
N TYR A 4 -28.07 -6.63 -3.64
CA TYR A 4 -27.03 -5.60 -3.59
C TYR A 4 -26.28 -5.43 -4.92
N SER A 5 -26.64 -6.16 -5.98
CA SER A 5 -25.90 -6.15 -7.26
C SER A 5 -25.82 -4.77 -7.92
N GLU A 6 -26.87 -3.94 -7.84
CA GLU A 6 -26.84 -2.57 -8.35
C GLU A 6 -25.97 -1.64 -7.51
N ILE A 7 -26.00 -1.81 -6.18
CA ILE A 7 -25.15 -1.04 -5.25
C ILE A 7 -23.67 -1.40 -5.47
N PHE A 8 -23.36 -2.69 -5.69
CA PHE A 8 -22.01 -3.14 -6.04
C PHE A 8 -21.49 -2.51 -7.33
N LYS A 9 -22.30 -2.50 -8.40
CA LYS A 9 -21.92 -1.86 -9.67
C LYS A 9 -21.64 -0.37 -9.52
N ARG A 10 -22.46 0.35 -8.75
CA ARG A 10 -22.26 1.78 -8.53
C ARG A 10 -20.97 2.05 -7.74
N ILE A 11 -20.70 1.26 -6.70
CA ILE A 11 -19.48 1.39 -5.90
C ILE A 11 -18.23 0.95 -6.68
N GLU A 12 -18.35 -0.01 -7.60
CA GLU A 12 -17.33 -0.27 -8.65
C GLU A 12 -16.88 0.98 -9.39
N SER A 13 -17.82 1.87 -9.71
CA SER A 13 -17.56 3.08 -10.47
C SER A 13 -17.37 4.38 -9.67
N SER A 14 -17.57 4.40 -8.33
CA SER A 14 -17.49 5.64 -7.54
C SER A 14 -16.85 5.49 -6.14
N ASN A 15 -16.57 6.63 -5.49
CA ASN A 15 -16.26 6.66 -4.06
C ASN A 15 -17.46 6.08 -3.28
N PRO A 16 -17.25 5.12 -2.36
CA PRO A 16 -18.35 4.46 -1.67
C PRO A 16 -19.02 5.32 -0.59
N LEU A 17 -18.32 6.31 -0.01
CA LEU A 17 -18.85 7.09 1.12
C LEU A 17 -20.16 7.83 0.80
N PRO A 18 -20.24 8.65 -0.28
CA PRO A 18 -21.49 9.31 -0.63
C PRO A 18 -22.64 8.33 -0.87
N LEU A 19 -22.32 7.19 -1.47
CA LEU A 19 -23.30 6.17 -1.84
C LEU A 19 -23.89 5.46 -0.62
N LEU A 20 -23.07 5.20 0.41
CA LEU A 20 -23.55 4.65 1.67
C LEU A 20 -24.54 5.58 2.38
N TYR A 21 -24.28 6.88 2.35
CA TYR A 21 -25.17 7.90 2.93
C TYR A 21 -26.49 8.00 2.15
N GLU A 22 -26.45 8.00 0.82
CA GLU A 22 -27.63 8.02 -0.05
C GLU A 22 -28.54 6.80 0.15
N GLU A 23 -27.95 5.61 0.30
CA GLU A 23 -28.68 4.34 0.43
C GLU A 23 -29.17 4.05 1.86
N GLY A 24 -28.79 4.89 2.85
CA GLY A 24 -29.22 4.76 4.24
C GLY A 24 -28.85 3.42 4.89
N LEU A 25 -27.71 2.84 4.51
CA LEU A 25 -27.29 1.53 5.02
C LEU A 25 -26.95 1.60 6.52
N ASN A 26 -27.43 0.62 7.28
CA ASN A 26 -27.06 0.51 8.70
C ASN A 26 -25.67 -0.13 8.87
N HIS A 27 -25.11 -0.03 10.08
CA HIS A 27 -23.78 -0.56 10.41
C HIS A 27 -23.59 -2.01 9.95
N GLN A 28 -24.55 -2.89 10.23
CA GLN A 28 -24.47 -4.31 9.86
C GLN A 28 -24.44 -4.53 8.34
N GLN A 29 -25.16 -3.70 7.58
CA GLN A 29 -25.16 -3.79 6.12
C GLN A 29 -23.84 -3.31 5.51
N VAL A 30 -23.23 -2.25 6.08
CA VAL A 30 -21.89 -1.79 5.68
C VAL A 30 -20.85 -2.89 5.95
N LYS A 31 -20.96 -3.61 7.07
CA LYS A 31 -20.10 -4.76 7.38
C LYS A 31 -20.18 -5.86 6.33
N GLU A 32 -21.39 -6.31 6.02
CA GLU A 32 -21.62 -7.34 5.01
C GLU A 32 -21.04 -6.93 3.65
N PHE A 33 -21.21 -5.64 3.31
CA PHE A 33 -20.70 -5.06 2.08
C PHE A 33 -19.17 -5.11 2.00
N ASN A 34 -18.48 -4.71 3.07
CA ASN A 34 -17.02 -4.75 3.13
C ASN A 34 -16.46 -6.16 3.02
N VAL A 35 -17.10 -7.14 3.67
CA VAL A 35 -16.68 -8.54 3.59
C VAL A 35 -16.81 -9.04 2.15
N VAL A 36 -17.94 -8.82 1.49
CA VAL A 36 -18.13 -9.28 0.10
C VAL A 36 -17.09 -8.68 -0.85
N LEU A 37 -16.70 -7.42 -0.62
CA LEU A 37 -15.75 -6.72 -1.47
C LEU A 37 -14.29 -7.06 -1.21
N PHE A 38 -13.89 -7.21 0.05
CA PHE A 38 -12.50 -7.52 0.37
C PHE A 38 -12.19 -9.01 0.28
N LYS A 39 -13.13 -9.89 0.63
CA LYS A 39 -12.88 -11.34 0.67
C LYS A 39 -12.28 -11.93 -0.61
N PRO A 40 -12.60 -11.46 -1.83
CA PRO A 40 -11.91 -11.90 -3.06
C PRO A 40 -10.42 -11.55 -3.12
N HIS A 41 -9.98 -10.47 -2.46
CA HIS A 41 -8.60 -9.99 -2.46
C HIS A 41 -7.73 -10.64 -1.38
N PHE A 42 -8.29 -11.50 -0.53
CA PHE A 42 -7.58 -12.16 0.57
C PHE A 42 -7.48 -13.65 0.30
N ARG A 43 -6.25 -14.18 0.42
CA ARG A 43 -5.99 -15.62 0.36
C ARG A 43 -6.64 -16.36 1.54
N ASN A 44 -6.49 -15.84 2.75
CA ASN A 44 -7.10 -16.39 3.95
C ASN A 44 -8.49 -15.79 4.18
N LYS A 45 -9.52 -16.52 3.76
CA LYS A 45 -10.91 -16.08 3.87
C LYS A 45 -11.47 -16.17 5.30
N ASP A 46 -10.91 -17.05 6.14
CA ASP A 46 -11.32 -17.24 7.54
C ASP A 46 -10.93 -16.03 8.41
N PHE A 47 -10.05 -15.17 7.89
CA PHE A 47 -9.67 -13.91 8.51
C PHE A 47 -10.88 -13.02 8.84
N PHE A 48 -11.87 -12.96 7.95
CA PHE A 48 -13.07 -12.13 8.15
C PHE A 48 -14.00 -12.66 9.24
N ASP A 49 -13.89 -13.94 9.59
CA ASP A 49 -14.67 -14.55 10.67
C ASP A 49 -13.97 -14.36 12.04
N LYS A 50 -12.65 -14.13 12.03
CA LYS A 50 -11.82 -14.01 13.23
C LYS A 50 -11.61 -12.57 13.70
N TYR A 51 -11.66 -11.60 12.80
CA TYR A 51 -11.34 -10.20 13.11
C TYR A 51 -12.53 -9.27 12.86
N PRO A 52 -12.76 -8.26 13.74
CA PRO A 52 -13.85 -7.30 13.55
C PRO A 52 -13.64 -6.49 12.27
N ILE A 53 -14.64 -6.45 11.40
CA ILE A 53 -14.58 -5.71 10.13
C ILE A 53 -14.39 -4.20 10.33
N GLU A 54 -14.73 -3.68 11.51
CA GLU A 54 -14.54 -2.27 11.90
C GLU A 54 -13.10 -1.79 11.74
N ILE A 55 -12.12 -2.68 11.94
CA ILE A 55 -10.71 -2.32 11.81
C ILE A 55 -10.30 -2.07 10.35
N PHE A 56 -11.16 -2.41 9.39
CA PHE A 56 -10.92 -2.24 7.95
C PHE A 56 -11.81 -1.18 7.32
N LEU A 57 -12.69 -0.51 8.07
CA LEU A 57 -13.60 0.50 7.51
C LEU A 57 -12.85 1.64 6.82
N ASP A 58 -11.78 2.14 7.45
CA ASP A 58 -10.96 3.20 6.85
C ASP A 58 -10.12 2.68 5.68
N THR A 59 -9.56 1.47 5.82
CA THR A 59 -8.81 0.79 4.74
C THR A 59 -9.70 0.57 3.52
N TRP A 60 -10.97 0.24 3.74
CA TRP A 60 -11.99 0.06 2.72
C TRP A 60 -12.19 1.34 1.91
N ILE A 61 -12.53 2.44 2.56
CA ILE A 61 -12.79 3.71 1.89
C ILE A 61 -11.57 4.14 1.05
N ASN A 62 -10.38 3.99 1.62
CA ASN A 62 -9.13 4.33 0.95
C ASN A 62 -8.85 3.43 -0.26
N PHE A 63 -9.04 2.12 -0.12
CA PHE A 63 -8.87 1.16 -1.22
C PHE A 63 -9.78 1.50 -2.40
N PHE A 64 -11.06 1.79 -2.16
CA PHE A 64 -12.01 2.11 -3.22
C PHE A 64 -11.74 3.46 -3.88
N SER A 65 -11.28 4.44 -3.11
CA SER A 65 -10.89 5.74 -3.66
C SER A 65 -9.59 5.63 -4.48
N PHE A 66 -8.69 4.73 -4.11
CA PHE A 66 -7.41 4.55 -4.79
C PHE A 66 -7.51 3.65 -6.02
N ARG A 67 -8.37 2.62 -6.01
CA ARG A 67 -8.44 1.64 -7.10
C ARG A 67 -8.90 2.18 -8.45
N GLN A 68 -9.55 3.33 -8.45
CA GLN A 68 -10.00 4.00 -9.67
C GLN A 68 -8.88 4.76 -10.38
N LYS A 69 -7.72 4.88 -9.73
CA LYS A 69 -6.57 5.57 -10.29
C LYS A 69 -5.74 4.61 -11.13
N ASP A 70 -5.15 5.10 -12.22
CA ASP A 70 -4.29 4.32 -13.11
C ASP A 70 -3.12 3.65 -12.38
N GLN A 71 -2.68 4.22 -11.26
CA GLN A 71 -1.60 3.69 -10.44
C GLN A 71 -1.99 2.41 -9.68
N PHE A 72 -3.28 2.08 -9.58
CA PHE A 72 -3.75 0.89 -8.86
C PHE A 72 -3.24 -0.42 -9.48
N LYS A 73 -2.99 -0.44 -10.79
CA LYS A 73 -2.37 -1.58 -11.48
C LYS A 73 -1.06 -2.03 -10.82
N TYR A 74 -0.30 -1.11 -10.23
CA TYR A 74 0.93 -1.46 -9.51
C TYR A 74 0.65 -2.17 -8.19
N THR A 75 -0.45 -1.84 -7.51
CA THR A 75 -0.90 -2.59 -6.32
C THR A 75 -1.25 -4.02 -6.69
N GLU A 76 -1.97 -4.24 -7.80
CA GLU A 76 -2.30 -5.59 -8.26
C GLU A 76 -1.05 -6.40 -8.60
N LEU A 77 -0.09 -5.80 -9.32
CA LEU A 77 1.20 -6.43 -9.61
C LEU A 77 1.96 -6.83 -8.34
N ILE A 78 2.00 -5.94 -7.34
CA ILE A 78 2.64 -6.23 -6.05
C ILE A 78 1.92 -7.38 -5.35
N LEU A 79 0.59 -7.39 -5.30
CA LEU A 79 -0.18 -8.47 -4.67
C LEU A 79 0.04 -9.82 -5.35
N GLU A 80 0.06 -9.84 -6.69
CA GLU A 80 0.36 -11.05 -7.45
C GLU A 80 1.77 -11.56 -7.15
N PHE A 81 2.76 -10.66 -7.11
CA PHE A 81 4.12 -10.98 -6.74
C PHE A 81 4.24 -11.59 -5.33
N TYR A 82 3.56 -11.03 -4.33
CA TYR A 82 3.51 -11.63 -2.98
C TYR A 82 2.87 -13.01 -3.00
N ASN A 83 1.79 -13.20 -3.76
CA ASN A 83 1.14 -14.51 -3.88
C ASN A 83 2.09 -15.56 -4.47
N GLN A 84 2.87 -15.20 -5.50
CA GLN A 84 3.90 -16.09 -6.07
C GLN A 84 4.96 -16.45 -5.02
N CYS A 85 5.39 -15.50 -4.19
CA CYS A 85 6.34 -15.76 -3.11
C CYS A 85 5.76 -16.69 -2.05
N LEU A 86 4.52 -16.44 -1.61
CA LEU A 86 3.80 -17.25 -0.64
C LEU A 86 3.57 -18.69 -1.14
N ASP A 87 3.30 -18.86 -2.43
CA ASP A 87 3.17 -20.18 -3.06
C ASP A 87 4.48 -20.96 -3.08
N LYS A 88 5.61 -20.26 -3.14
CA LYS A 88 6.94 -20.86 -3.10
C LYS A 88 7.38 -21.23 -1.69
N ASP A 89 7.25 -20.30 -0.73
CA ASP A 89 7.47 -20.53 0.69
C ASP A 89 6.76 -19.44 1.52
N GLU A 90 5.69 -19.85 2.19
CA GLU A 90 4.90 -18.96 3.05
C GLU A 90 5.73 -18.41 4.22
N ASN A 91 6.50 -19.25 4.89
CA ASN A 91 7.26 -18.84 6.08
C ASN A 91 8.36 -17.85 5.72
N TYR A 92 9.12 -18.11 4.65
CA TYR A 92 10.16 -17.20 4.19
C TYR A 92 9.58 -15.84 3.81
N THR A 93 8.47 -15.84 3.07
CA THR A 93 7.82 -14.61 2.62
C THR A 93 7.31 -13.80 3.80
N LEU A 94 6.59 -14.43 4.74
CA LEU A 94 6.07 -13.76 5.92
C LEU A 94 7.20 -13.22 6.82
N ASN A 95 8.27 -13.98 7.04
CA ASN A 95 9.41 -13.53 7.83
C ASN A 95 10.11 -12.33 7.18
N THR A 96 10.32 -12.38 5.86
CA THR A 96 10.90 -11.25 5.11
C THR A 96 10.02 -9.99 5.26
N THR A 97 8.71 -10.12 5.10
CA THR A 97 7.79 -8.98 5.28
C THR A 97 7.81 -8.44 6.71
N ILE A 98 7.88 -9.30 7.72
CA ILE A 98 8.01 -8.88 9.12
C ILE A 98 9.31 -8.10 9.34
N GLU A 99 10.43 -8.55 8.76
CA GLU A 99 11.73 -7.90 8.88
C GLU A 99 11.73 -6.47 8.31
N TYR A 100 11.02 -6.20 7.22
CA TYR A 100 10.95 -4.88 6.57
C TYR A 100 9.83 -3.97 7.07
N ARG A 101 8.86 -4.51 7.83
CA ARG A 101 7.66 -3.79 8.28
C ARG A 101 7.96 -2.44 8.96
N ASN A 102 8.97 -2.40 9.83
CA ASN A 102 9.33 -1.18 10.54
C ASN A 102 9.94 -0.13 9.61
N GLU A 103 10.78 -0.52 8.65
CA GLU A 103 11.37 0.41 7.67
C GLU A 103 10.30 1.02 6.76
N VAL A 104 9.33 0.21 6.32
CA VAL A 104 8.17 0.69 5.56
C VAL A 104 7.33 1.66 6.39
N ALA A 105 7.04 1.33 7.65
CA ALA A 105 6.27 2.19 8.54
C ALA A 105 6.97 3.54 8.81
N GLU A 106 8.28 3.52 9.03
CA GLU A 106 9.09 4.74 9.20
C GLU A 106 9.08 5.60 7.94
N GLY A 107 9.21 4.99 6.76
CA GLY A 107 9.15 5.69 5.49
C GLY A 107 7.82 6.41 5.27
N LEU A 108 6.71 5.73 5.56
CA LEU A 108 5.37 6.32 5.53
C LEU A 108 5.22 7.46 6.55
N SER A 109 5.75 7.30 7.77
CA SER A 109 5.70 8.34 8.80
C SER A 109 6.46 9.61 8.37
N LYS A 110 7.63 9.46 7.73
CA LYS A 110 8.41 10.57 7.18
C LYS A 110 7.65 11.29 6.07
N PHE A 111 7.02 10.54 5.16
CA PHE A 111 6.16 11.10 4.12
C PHE A 111 5.03 11.96 4.71
N TRP A 112 4.32 11.44 5.72
CA TRP A 112 3.23 12.17 6.37
C TRP A 112 3.72 13.42 7.12
N THR A 113 4.88 13.35 7.76
CA THR A 113 5.49 14.50 8.44
C THR A 113 5.85 15.59 7.43
N PHE A 114 6.40 15.20 6.28
CA PHE A 114 6.72 16.13 5.21
C PHE A 114 5.46 16.81 4.66
N LEU A 115 4.45 16.04 4.25
CA LEU A 115 3.22 16.56 3.68
C LEU A 115 2.49 17.55 4.61
N ASN A 116 2.52 17.29 5.92
CA ASN A 116 1.90 18.17 6.91
C ASN A 116 2.80 19.35 7.33
N GLY A 117 4.10 19.28 7.06
CA GLY A 117 5.09 20.29 7.41
C GLY A 117 5.32 21.37 6.35
N GLU A 118 4.92 21.15 5.09
CA GLU A 118 5.10 22.11 3.99
C GLU A 118 4.26 23.39 4.14
N LYS A 119 3.08 23.31 4.76
CA LYS A 119 2.12 24.44 4.89
C LYS A 119 2.64 25.69 5.64
N LYS A 120 3.90 25.73 6.08
CA LYS A 120 4.49 26.80 6.90
C LYS A 120 5.76 27.43 6.31
N ARG A 121 6.19 27.08 5.09
CA ARG A 121 7.54 27.41 4.62
C ARG A 121 7.63 28.45 3.50
N ASP A 122 6.54 28.75 2.81
CA ASP A 122 6.53 29.70 1.68
C ASP A 122 6.89 31.13 2.10
N ASP A 123 6.69 31.47 3.37
CA ASP A 123 6.96 32.81 3.92
C ASP A 123 8.46 33.09 4.22
N PHE A 124 9.34 32.08 4.07
CA PHE A 124 10.71 32.14 4.61
C PHE A 124 11.83 32.01 3.57
N PHE A 125 11.53 31.78 2.29
CA PHE A 125 12.55 31.53 1.26
C PHE A 125 12.43 32.50 0.07
N GLU A 126 13.57 32.87 -0.50
CA GLU A 126 13.63 33.43 -1.86
C GLU A 126 13.28 32.33 -2.89
N LEU A 127 12.75 32.72 -4.06
CA LEU A 127 12.18 31.79 -5.05
C LEU A 127 13.13 30.64 -5.47
N ASP A 128 14.41 30.94 -5.70
CA ASP A 128 15.40 29.95 -6.15
C ASP A 128 15.81 29.00 -5.02
N ASP A 129 15.92 29.50 -3.79
CA ASP A 129 16.20 28.70 -2.60
C ASP A 129 15.02 27.78 -2.27
N TYR A 130 13.80 28.28 -2.45
CA TYR A 130 12.58 27.51 -2.29
C TYR A 130 12.51 26.36 -3.31
N LEU A 131 12.82 26.62 -4.58
CA LEU A 131 12.86 25.60 -5.62
C LEU A 131 13.89 24.50 -5.32
N ASN A 132 15.11 24.88 -4.95
CA ASN A 132 16.16 23.92 -4.58
C ASN A 132 15.75 23.08 -3.36
N TYR A 133 15.16 23.73 -2.36
CA TYR A 133 14.61 23.06 -1.18
C TYR A 133 13.52 22.05 -1.56
N LEU A 134 12.58 22.42 -2.44
CA LEU A 134 11.52 21.53 -2.91
C LEU A 134 12.08 20.32 -3.65
N LEU A 135 12.99 20.52 -4.60
CA LEU A 135 13.59 19.43 -5.37
C LEU A 135 14.34 18.45 -4.47
N HIS A 136 15.14 18.97 -3.54
CA HIS A 136 15.86 18.14 -2.57
C HIS A 136 14.88 17.37 -1.67
N SER A 137 13.85 18.05 -1.18
CA SER A 137 12.85 17.46 -0.30
C SER A 137 12.05 16.36 -0.97
N ILE A 138 11.63 16.57 -2.23
CA ILE A 138 10.94 15.53 -3.03
C ILE A 138 11.84 14.30 -3.16
N GLY A 139 13.13 14.47 -3.44
CA GLY A 139 14.09 13.37 -3.50
C GLY A 139 14.16 12.59 -2.19
N LEU A 140 14.32 13.29 -1.06
CA LEU A 140 14.35 12.68 0.28
C LEU A 140 13.05 11.94 0.62
N VAL A 141 11.91 12.48 0.21
CA VAL A 141 10.59 11.90 0.49
C VAL A 141 10.37 10.65 -0.35
N ILE A 142 10.70 10.69 -1.65
CA ILE A 142 10.60 9.52 -2.53
C ILE A 142 11.51 8.41 -2.01
N GLU A 143 12.79 8.72 -1.75
CA GLU A 143 13.72 7.71 -1.25
C GLU A 143 13.28 7.18 0.12
N GLY A 144 13.00 8.08 1.06
CA GLY A 144 12.63 7.73 2.42
C GLY A 144 11.36 6.89 2.52
N SER A 145 10.38 7.12 1.65
CA SER A 145 9.10 6.40 1.64
C SER A 145 9.15 5.08 0.87
N SER A 146 9.98 4.97 -0.17
CA SER A 146 10.00 3.80 -1.05
C SER A 146 11.07 2.76 -0.70
N LYS A 147 12.19 3.18 -0.09
CA LYS A 147 13.38 2.34 0.08
C LYS A 147 13.12 1.04 0.84
N GLY A 148 12.34 1.09 1.93
CA GLY A 148 11.98 -0.11 2.70
C GLY A 148 11.25 -1.15 1.85
N LEU A 149 10.24 -0.70 1.10
CA LEU A 149 9.48 -1.56 0.20
C LEU A 149 10.34 -2.10 -0.94
N LEU A 150 11.20 -1.27 -1.55
CA LEU A 150 12.07 -1.70 -2.65
C LEU A 150 13.09 -2.76 -2.21
N LYS A 151 13.62 -2.65 -0.99
CA LYS A 151 14.51 -3.67 -0.40
C LYS A 151 13.77 -4.99 -0.17
N GLU A 152 12.56 -4.93 0.38
CA GLU A 152 11.71 -6.12 0.55
C GLU A 152 11.43 -6.81 -0.78
N LEU A 153 10.96 -6.06 -1.78
CA LEU A 153 10.68 -6.57 -3.12
C LEU A 153 11.94 -7.15 -3.77
N PHE A 154 13.11 -6.53 -3.59
CA PHE A 154 14.37 -7.05 -4.10
C PHE A 154 14.69 -8.42 -3.50
N GLN A 155 14.62 -8.56 -2.17
CA GLN A 155 14.90 -9.81 -1.47
C GLN A 155 13.94 -10.92 -1.90
N LEU A 156 12.64 -10.62 -1.97
CA LEU A 156 11.63 -11.55 -2.43
C LEU A 156 11.80 -11.92 -3.91
N ASN A 157 12.23 -10.99 -4.78
CA ASN A 157 12.43 -11.27 -6.19
C ASN A 157 13.67 -12.16 -6.42
N LYS A 158 14.74 -11.94 -5.64
CA LYS A 158 15.88 -12.88 -5.59
C LYS A 158 15.41 -14.27 -5.19
N PHE A 159 14.60 -14.34 -4.12
CA PHE A 159 14.03 -15.59 -3.63
C PHE A 159 13.22 -16.31 -4.70
N LEU A 160 12.32 -15.61 -5.41
CA LEU A 160 11.57 -16.18 -6.53
C LEU A 160 12.48 -16.72 -7.64
N LYS A 161 13.53 -15.97 -8.03
CA LYS A 161 14.54 -16.39 -9.01
C LYS A 161 15.46 -17.54 -8.53
N GLY A 162 15.29 -18.02 -7.29
CA GLY A 162 15.97 -19.20 -6.75
C GLY A 162 17.22 -18.91 -5.90
N GLY A 163 17.52 -17.64 -5.62
CA GLY A 163 18.59 -17.25 -4.71
C GLY A 163 18.06 -16.58 -3.45
N THR A 164 18.71 -16.76 -2.31
CA THR A 164 18.36 -16.03 -1.09
C THR A 164 19.38 -14.94 -0.80
N VAL A 165 18.94 -13.83 -0.25
CA VAL A 165 19.81 -12.75 0.24
C VAL A 165 19.32 -12.34 1.63
N LEU A 166 20.25 -11.98 2.50
CA LEU A 166 19.94 -11.53 3.85
C LEU A 166 19.64 -10.02 3.84
N LYS A 167 18.78 -9.60 4.76
CA LYS A 167 18.39 -8.20 4.91
C LYS A 167 19.60 -7.28 5.08
N GLU A 168 20.61 -7.71 5.83
CA GLU A 168 21.84 -6.94 6.08
C GLU A 168 22.59 -6.65 4.77
N THR A 169 22.66 -7.62 3.86
CA THR A 169 23.27 -7.43 2.55
C THR A 169 22.46 -6.48 1.68
N VAL A 170 21.13 -6.60 1.70
CA VAL A 170 20.24 -5.70 0.95
C VAL A 170 20.28 -4.27 1.52
N ALA A 171 20.58 -4.11 2.81
CA ALA A 171 20.65 -2.81 3.44
C ALA A 171 21.78 -1.92 2.90
N GLU A 172 22.84 -2.53 2.37
CA GLU A 172 23.99 -1.86 1.76
C GLU A 172 23.74 -1.38 0.32
N TYR A 173 22.64 -1.79 -0.31
CA TYR A 173 22.35 -1.40 -1.68
C TYR A 173 21.74 0.01 -1.78
N ASP A 174 22.29 0.78 -2.72
CA ASP A 174 21.73 2.06 -3.13
C ASP A 174 20.42 1.88 -3.91
N LEU A 175 19.58 2.91 -3.89
CA LEU A 175 18.26 2.91 -4.54
C LEU A 175 18.37 2.52 -6.02
N GLY A 176 19.36 3.04 -6.74
CA GLY A 176 19.57 2.74 -8.15
C GLY A 176 19.85 1.27 -8.43
N VAL A 177 20.58 0.59 -7.53
CA VAL A 177 20.83 -0.86 -7.65
C VAL A 177 19.54 -1.66 -7.47
N LEU A 178 18.72 -1.27 -6.49
CA LEU A 178 17.44 -1.93 -6.22
C LEU A 178 16.48 -1.77 -7.41
N VAL A 179 16.35 -0.55 -7.94
CA VAL A 179 15.46 -0.25 -9.07
C VAL A 179 15.91 -0.99 -10.33
N ASN A 180 17.19 -0.92 -10.70
CA ASN A 180 17.72 -1.59 -11.89
C ASN A 180 17.48 -3.10 -11.87
N PHE A 181 17.54 -3.74 -10.69
CA PHE A 181 17.28 -5.17 -10.55
C PHE A 181 15.79 -5.52 -10.65
N LEU A 182 14.90 -4.65 -10.17
CA LEU A 182 13.46 -4.88 -10.22
C LEU A 182 12.86 -4.60 -11.60
N GLU A 183 13.52 -3.77 -12.42
CA GLU A 183 13.15 -3.54 -13.81
C GLU A 183 13.61 -4.65 -14.78
N SER A 184 14.51 -5.56 -14.32
CA SER A 184 15.11 -6.64 -15.12
C SER A 184 14.45 -8.02 -14.97
#